data_AF-A0A011P0V9-F1
#
_entry.id   AF-A0A011P0V9-F1
#
_cell.length_a   1.000
_cell.length_b   1.000
_cell.length_c   1.000
_cell.angle_alpha   90.00
_cell.angle_beta   90.00
_cell.angle_gamma   90.00
#
_symmetry.space_group_name_H-M   'P 1'
#
loop_
_entity.id
_entity.type
_entity.pdbx_description
1 polymer ?
#
loop_
_entity_poly.entity_id
_entity_poly.type
_entity_poly.pdbx_seq_one_letter_code
_entity_poly.pdbx_strand_id
1 'polypeptide(L)' 'MLHTLFIMLKRGAHYRAPTIDDEQLAVQRNAARWITAPTRFGCIAAVA' A
#
# COMPACT_ATOMS: atom_id res chain seq x y z
N MET A 1 -6.41 -18.29 12.51
CA MET A 1 -6.48 -17.28 11.43
C MET A 1 -7.92 -16.90 11.05
N LEU A 2 -8.80 -17.86 10.72
CA LEU A 2 -10.20 -17.56 10.32
C LEU A 2 -11.02 -16.80 11.37
N HIS A 3 -10.90 -17.17 12.65
CA HIS A 3 -11.59 -16.49 13.76
C HIS A 3 -11.17 -15.01 13.92
N THR A 4 -9.87 -14.73 13.78
CA THR A 4 -9.30 -13.38 13.83
C THR A 4 -9.82 -12.52 12.67
N LEU A 5 -9.80 -13.07 11.46
CA LEU A 5 -10.34 -12.41 10.26
C LEU A 5 -11.83 -12.10 10.41
N PHE A 6 -12.61 -13.07 10.92
CA PHE A 6 -14.05 -12.90 11.16
C PHE A 6 -14.35 -11.78 12.16
N ILE A 7 -13.61 -11.70 13.27
CA ILE A 7 -13.77 -10.62 14.26
C ILE A 7 -13.40 -9.25 13.66
N MET A 8 -12.30 -9.18 12.90
CA MET A 8 -11.87 -7.92 12.26
C MET A 8 -12.91 -7.44 11.24
N LEU A 9 -13.40 -8.34 10.38
CA LEU A 9 -14.50 -8.06 9.44
C LEU A 9 -15.76 -7.58 10.15
N LYS A 10 -16.18 -8.24 11.24
CA LYS A 10 -17.36 -7.82 12.02
C LYS A 10 -17.20 -6.44 12.66
N ARG A 11 -15.97 -6.04 13.00
CA ARG A 11 -15.65 -4.74 13.60
C ARG A 11 -15.40 -3.65 12.56
N GLY A 12 -15.47 -3.98 11.26
CA GLY A 12 -15.05 -3.07 10.19
C GLY A 12 -13.56 -2.72 10.24
N ALA A 13 -12.77 -3.49 10.99
CA ALA A 13 -11.34 -3.29 11.11
C ALA A 13 -10.63 -4.02 9.98
N HIS A 14 -9.66 -3.34 9.35
CA HIS A 14 -8.81 -3.99 8.36
C HIS A 14 -7.86 -4.97 9.05
N TYR A 15 -7.68 -6.14 8.45
CA TYR A 15 -6.63 -7.05 8.85
C TYR A 15 -5.27 -6.39 8.59
N ARG A 16 -4.44 -6.30 9.63
CA ARG A 16 -3.05 -5.85 9.56
C ARG A 16 -2.19 -6.94 10.17
N ALA A 17 -1.26 -7.50 9.41
CA ALA A 17 -0.32 -8.46 9.95
C ALA A 17 0.72 -7.70 10.79
N PRO A 18 0.95 -8.05 12.06
CA PRO A 18 1.85 -7.30 12.95
C PRO A 18 3.32 -7.36 12.51
N THR A 19 3.68 -8.34 11.68
CA THR A 19 5.04 -8.54 11.16
C THR A 19 5.24 -8.01 9.74
N ILE A 20 4.18 -7.54 9.08
CA ILE A 20 4.25 -7.02 7.71
C ILE A 20 4.04 -5.52 7.74
N ASP A 21 4.97 -4.79 7.16
CA ASP A 21 4.77 -3.38 6.85
C ASP A 21 3.94 -3.26 5.56
N ASP A 22 2.63 -3.17 5.72
CA ASP A 22 1.68 -3.04 4.62
C ASP A 22 1.90 -1.76 3.80
N GLU A 23 2.38 -0.67 4.41
CA GLU A 23 2.66 0.58 3.72
C GLU A 23 3.88 0.44 2.82
N GLN A 24 4.97 -0.13 3.36
CA GLN A 24 6.17 -0.42 2.59
C GLN A 24 5.86 -1.36 1.42
N LEU A 25 5.06 -2.40 1.65
CA LEU A 25 4.65 -3.35 0.60
C LEU A 25 3.78 -2.66 -0.47
N ALA A 26 2.86 -1.79 -0.07
CA ALA A 26 2.04 -1.02 -1.00
C ALA A 26 2.89 -0.09 -1.87
N VAL A 27 3.86 0.61 -1.29
CA VAL A 27 4.81 1.45 -2.02
C VAL A 27 5.62 0.60 -2.99
N GLN A 28 6.22 -0.51 -2.55
CA GLN A 28 7.04 -1.38 -3.39
C GLN A 28 6.28 -1.87 -4.64
N ARG A 29 4.99 -2.19 -4.49
CA ARG A 29 4.17 -2.71 -5.60
C ARG A 29 3.67 -1.63 -6.56
N ASN A 30 3.43 -0.42 -6.07
CA ASN A 30 2.70 0.59 -6.83
C ASN A 30 3.53 1.83 -7.19
N ALA A 31 4.68 2.04 -6.57
CA ALA A 31 5.47 3.27 -6.70
C ALA A 31 5.75 3.64 -8.15
N ALA A 32 6.21 2.69 -8.97
CA ALA A 32 6.51 2.95 -10.39
C ALA A 32 5.28 3.50 -11.15
N ARG A 33 4.10 2.92 -10.92
CA ARG A 33 2.85 3.38 -11.54
C ARG A 33 2.44 4.76 -11.02
N TRP A 34 2.56 4.98 -9.71
CA TRP A 34 2.20 6.25 -9.08
C TRP A 34 3.11 7.41 -9.52
N ILE A 35 4.40 7.15 -9.73
CA ILE A 35 5.38 8.17 -10.14
C ILE A 35 5.26 8.52 -11.62
N THR A 36 4.76 7.61 -12.47
CA THR A 36 4.67 7.83 -13.92
C THR A 36 3.91 9.11 -14.31
N ALA A 37 2.74 9.37 -13.71
CA ALA A 37 1.94 10.55 -14.05
C ALA A 37 2.59 11.86 -13.54
N PRO A 38 2.99 11.97 -12.25
CA PRO A 38 3.74 13.13 -11.75
C PRO A 38 5.00 13.45 -12.56
N THR A 39 5.76 12.43 -12.98
CA THR A 39 6.93 12.62 -13.84
C THR A 39 6.54 13.17 -15.21
N ARG A 40 5.47 12.64 -15.83
CA ARG A 40 4.97 13.12 -17.13
C ARG A 40 4.52 14.58 -17.07
N PHE A 41 3.90 15.01 -15.97
CA PHE A 41 3.43 16.38 -15.78
C PHE A 41 4.49 17.33 -15.20
N GLY A 42 5.73 16.86 -14.99
CA GLY A 42 6.81 17.68 -14.45
C GLY A 42 6.67 18.03 -12.97
N CYS A 43 5.81 17.32 -12.23
CA CYS A 43 5.65 17.50 -10.78
C CYS A 43 6.83 16.92 -10.00
N ILE A 44 7.54 15.95 -10.57
CA ILE A 44 8.71 15.29 -9.98
C ILE A 44 9.78 15.20 -11.06
N ALA A 45 11.02 15.54 -10.71
CA ALA A 45 12.16 15.36 -11.61
C ALA A 45 12.37 13.86 -11.87
N ALA A 46 12.39 13.46 -13.15
CA ALA A 46 12.87 12.14 -13.51
C ALA A 46 14.35 12.07 -13.12
N VAL A 47 14.71 11.20 -12.17
CA VAL A 47 16.11 10.85 -11.96
C VAL A 47 16.53 10.04 -13.19
N ALA A 48 17.52 10.56 -13.92
CA ALA A 48 18.09 9.95 -15.11
C ALA A 48 18.84 8.64 -14.78
#